data_AF-A0A1I1KJ27-F1
#
_entry.id   AF-A0A1I1KJ27-F1
#
_cell.length_a   1.000
_cell.length_b   1.000
_cell.length_c   1.000
_cell.angle_alpha   90.00
_cell.angle_beta   90.00
_cell.angle_gamma   90.00
#
_symmetry.space_group_name_H-M   'P 1'
#
loop_
_entity.id
_entity.type
_entity.pdbx_description
1 polymer ?
#
loop_
_entity_poly.entity_id
_entity_poly.type
_entity_poly.pdbx_seq_one_letter_code
_entity_poly.pdbx_strand_id
1 'polypeptide(L)'
;MIRATLPLYLATYVAKVPLRAARRAAARAGAVTGVKAGLMAGLMALPAWAAELVMVEQPGCAYCAAWDRDIAPIYPKTAIGAFAPLRRADLHDGPPAGTTYAYPARFTPTFILLDDAGAEIGRIEGYPGEDFFWPLLERLAAEKAGFDPGLVPSTGPSTGPEATPAGHDSPAETTALAPRPSED
;
A
#
# COMPACT_ATOMS: atom_id res chain seq x y z
N MET A 1 16.73 -36.37 -42.65
CA MET A 1 17.59 -35.19 -42.95
C MET A 1 16.62 -34.03 -43.08
N ILE A 2 16.51 -32.97 -42.27
CA ILE A 2 17.43 -32.08 -41.53
C ILE A 2 16.62 -31.52 -40.32
N ARG A 3 16.92 -31.93 -39.08
CA ARG A 3 17.44 -31.11 -37.96
C ARG A 3 17.09 -29.60 -37.94
N ALA A 4 16.22 -29.24 -37.00
CA ALA A 4 16.28 -28.15 -36.00
C ALA A 4 17.00 -26.83 -36.34
N THR A 5 16.38 -25.68 -36.03
CA THR A 5 16.87 -24.76 -34.96
C THR A 5 15.95 -23.55 -34.74
N LEU A 6 15.44 -23.42 -33.51
CA LEU A 6 14.93 -22.19 -32.90
C LEU A 6 16.10 -21.22 -32.65
N PRO A 7 16.04 -19.92 -32.99
CA PRO A 7 17.02 -18.96 -32.52
C PRO A 7 16.66 -18.50 -31.10
N LEU A 8 17.42 -19.03 -30.15
CA LEU A 8 17.65 -18.49 -28.81
C LEU A 8 18.17 -17.04 -28.93
N TYR A 9 17.34 -16.06 -28.57
CA TYR A 9 17.78 -14.68 -28.34
C TYR A 9 18.52 -14.60 -27.00
N LEU A 10 19.82 -14.92 -27.05
CA LEU A 10 20.81 -14.60 -26.02
C LEU A 10 21.46 -13.26 -26.38
N ALA A 11 21.33 -12.27 -25.50
CA ALA A 11 22.28 -11.17 -25.36
C ALA A 11 22.00 -10.43 -24.05
N THR A 12 22.24 -11.03 -22.89
CA THR A 12 23.40 -10.69 -22.03
C THR A 12 23.91 -9.26 -22.19
N TYR A 13 23.20 -8.28 -21.61
CA TYR A 13 23.72 -6.91 -21.45
C TYR A 13 24.46 -6.80 -20.12
N VAL A 14 25.68 -7.33 -20.07
CA VAL A 14 26.62 -7.13 -18.96
C VAL A 14 27.48 -5.92 -19.30
N ALA A 15 27.09 -4.75 -18.80
CA ALA A 15 27.89 -3.53 -18.92
C ALA A 15 29.14 -3.65 -18.02
N LYS A 16 30.30 -3.84 -18.66
CA LYS A 16 31.64 -3.73 -18.08
C LYS A 16 31.89 -2.30 -17.59
N VAL A 17 31.91 -2.09 -16.29
CA VAL A 17 32.46 -0.87 -15.66
C VAL A 17 33.99 -0.95 -15.69
N PRO A 18 34.72 -0.02 -16.33
CA PRO A 18 36.18 -0.06 -16.34
C PRO A 18 36.73 0.50 -15.02
N LEU A 19 37.25 -0.40 -14.18
CA LEU A 19 38.17 -0.09 -13.08
C LEU A 19 39.46 0.50 -13.66
N ARG A 20 39.56 1.83 -13.77
CA ARG A 20 40.85 2.51 -13.96
C ARG A 20 41.58 2.59 -12.63
N ALA A 21 42.46 1.61 -12.51
CA ALA A 21 43.59 1.51 -11.61
C ALA A 21 44.12 2.86 -11.09
N ALA A 22 44.14 2.92 -9.77
CA ALA A 22 45.14 3.58 -8.95
C ALA A 22 46.49 3.84 -9.66
N ARG A 23 47.02 5.06 -9.47
CA ARG A 23 48.42 5.28 -9.08
C ARG A 23 48.69 6.73 -8.64
N ARG A 24 48.98 6.85 -7.35
CA ARG A 24 50.06 7.63 -6.69
C ARG A 24 50.04 9.15 -6.89
N ALA A 25 49.96 9.91 -5.79
CA ALA A 25 51.11 10.20 -4.94
C ALA A 25 50.79 11.28 -3.89
N ALA A 26 51.28 11.05 -2.67
CA ALA A 26 51.90 12.03 -1.79
C ALA A 26 51.13 13.32 -1.41
N ALA A 27 50.53 13.25 -0.22
CA ALA A 27 50.79 14.18 0.88
C ALA A 27 51.47 15.51 0.54
N ARG A 28 50.71 16.60 0.68
CA ARG A 28 51.24 17.85 1.22
C ARG A 28 50.29 18.31 2.32
N ALA A 29 50.75 18.11 3.56
CA ALA A 29 50.21 18.79 4.72
C ALA A 29 50.47 20.30 4.55
N GLY A 30 49.40 21.05 4.31
CA GLY A 30 49.39 22.51 4.40
C GLY A 30 48.54 22.89 5.61
N ALA A 31 49.18 23.41 6.64
CA ALA A 31 48.57 23.76 7.91
C ALA A 31 47.98 25.19 7.88
N VAL A 32 46.82 25.33 8.53
CA VAL A 32 46.24 26.49 9.24
C VAL A 32 46.18 27.85 8.51
N THR A 33 44.96 28.35 8.26
CA THR A 33 44.34 29.54 8.91
C THR A 33 43.16 30.03 8.07
N GLY A 34 41.98 30.13 8.71
CA GLY A 34 40.82 30.77 8.09
C GLY A 34 39.51 30.11 8.47
N VAL A 35 39.05 30.35 9.70
CA VAL A 35 37.62 30.22 10.05
C VAL A 35 36.86 31.20 9.15
N LYS A 36 36.30 30.73 8.04
CA LYS A 36 35.29 31.45 7.25
C LYS A 36 34.08 30.54 7.11
N ALA A 37 33.07 30.88 7.90
CA ALA A 37 31.65 30.51 7.78
C ALA A 37 31.37 29.09 7.24
N GLY A 38 31.09 28.18 8.17
CA GLY A 38 30.71 26.81 7.86
C GLY A 38 29.56 26.74 6.85
N LEU A 39 29.85 26.11 5.71
CA LEU A 39 28.84 25.56 4.82
C LEU A 39 28.20 24.37 5.55
N MET A 40 27.19 24.64 6.36
CA MET A 40 26.36 23.62 6.99
C MET A 40 25.48 23.02 5.88
N ALA A 41 26.03 22.04 5.15
CA ALA A 41 25.26 21.22 4.22
C ALA A 41 24.33 20.32 5.05
N GLY A 42 23.16 20.86 5.41
CA GLY A 42 22.10 20.10 6.04
C GLY A 42 21.60 19.04 5.09
N LEU A 43 21.96 17.78 5.34
CA LEU A 43 21.37 16.63 4.67
C LEU A 43 19.91 16.55 5.14
N MET A 44 19.01 17.19 4.40
CA MET A 44 17.57 17.08 4.61
C MET A 44 17.19 15.61 4.41
N ALA A 45 16.97 14.88 5.51
CA ALA A 45 16.39 13.55 5.47
C ALA A 45 14.94 13.70 5.03
N LEU A 46 14.67 13.36 3.77
CA LEU A 46 13.30 13.21 3.30
C LEU A 46 12.66 12.05 4.05
N PRO A 47 11.42 12.17 4.53
CA PRO A 47 10.71 11.04 5.08
C PRO A 47 10.57 9.98 3.99
N ALA A 48 11.18 8.81 4.22
CA ALA A 48 10.96 7.63 3.40
C ALA A 48 9.79 6.87 4.01
N TRP A 49 8.63 6.91 3.37
CA TRP A 49 7.48 6.08 3.75
C TRP A 49 7.70 4.66 3.24
N ALA A 50 7.22 3.67 3.99
CA ALA A 50 7.34 2.27 3.60
C ALA A 50 6.35 1.90 2.48
N ALA A 51 5.24 2.63 2.40
CA ALA A 51 4.20 2.50 1.38
C ALA A 51 3.46 3.83 1.21
N GLU A 52 2.64 3.93 0.18
CA GLU A 52 1.72 5.04 -0.06
C GLU A 52 0.34 4.48 -0.45
N LEU A 53 -0.74 5.11 0.02
CA LEU A 53 -2.11 4.75 -0.39
C LEU A 53 -2.65 5.83 -1.32
N VAL A 54 -2.86 5.50 -2.59
CA VAL A 54 -3.51 6.41 -3.54
C VAL A 54 -5.00 6.15 -3.58
N MET A 55 -5.82 7.14 -3.21
CA MET A 55 -7.25 7.13 -3.48
C MET A 55 -7.51 7.79 -4.84
N VAL A 56 -7.96 6.98 -5.79
CA VAL A 56 -8.45 7.44 -7.09
C VAL A 56 -9.92 7.83 -6.97
N GLU A 57 -10.22 9.08 -7.31
CA GLU A 57 -11.54 9.70 -7.21
C GLU A 57 -11.95 10.36 -8.53
N GLN A 58 -13.21 10.81 -8.62
CA GLN A 58 -13.69 11.62 -9.73
C GLN A 58 -14.80 12.57 -9.25
N PRO A 59 -15.06 13.68 -9.94
CA PRO A 59 -16.18 14.56 -9.62
C PRO A 59 -17.53 13.83 -9.60
N GLY A 60 -18.36 14.11 -8.60
CA GLY A 60 -19.70 13.51 -8.46
C GLY A 60 -19.73 12.09 -7.85
N CYS A 61 -18.59 11.57 -7.40
CA CYS A 61 -18.50 10.27 -6.74
C CYS A 61 -19.10 10.29 -5.33
N ALA A 62 -20.32 9.78 -5.17
CA ALA A 62 -21.00 9.71 -3.86
C ALA A 62 -20.26 8.85 -2.82
N TYR A 63 -19.64 7.75 -3.25
CA TYR A 63 -18.88 6.87 -2.36
C TYR A 63 -17.53 7.48 -1.94
N CYS A 64 -16.93 8.31 -2.78
CA CYS A 64 -15.73 9.08 -2.43
C CYS A 64 -16.08 10.10 -1.34
N ALA A 65 -17.21 10.80 -1.49
CA ALA A 65 -17.71 11.72 -0.46
C ALA A 65 -18.07 11.01 0.86
N ALA A 66 -18.59 9.78 0.79
CA ALA A 66 -18.83 8.97 1.99
C ALA A 66 -17.52 8.61 2.70
N TRP A 67 -16.49 8.16 1.97
CA TRP A 67 -15.17 7.88 2.54
C TRP A 67 -14.52 9.13 3.13
N ASP A 68 -14.67 10.28 2.47
CA ASP A 68 -14.16 11.57 2.94
C ASP A 68 -14.79 12.04 4.24
N ARG A 69 -16.08 11.74 4.44
CA ARG A 69 -16.79 12.07 5.67
C ARG A 69 -16.36 11.16 6.82
N ASP A 70 -16.28 9.85 6.56
CA ASP A 70 -16.17 8.84 7.61
C ASP A 70 -14.70 8.53 7.95
N ILE A 71 -13.84 8.38 6.93
CA ILE A 71 -12.49 7.83 7.07
C ILE A 71 -11.41 8.91 6.99
N ALA A 72 -11.47 9.80 5.99
CA ALA A 72 -10.40 10.77 5.73
C ALA A 72 -9.94 11.58 6.96
N PRO A 73 -10.82 12.05 7.86
CA PRO A 73 -10.42 12.82 9.05
C PRO A 73 -9.74 11.96 10.13
N ILE A 74 -9.90 10.65 10.07
CA ILE A 74 -9.37 9.66 11.02
C ILE A 74 -8.08 9.04 10.47
N TYR A 75 -8.02 8.77 9.16
CA TYR A 75 -6.94 8.08 8.49
C TYR A 75 -5.52 8.51 8.92
N PRO A 76 -5.11 9.79 8.86
CA PRO A 76 -3.75 10.19 9.24
C PRO A 76 -3.42 10.04 10.74
N LYS A 77 -4.40 9.69 11.57
CA LYS A 77 -4.26 9.47 13.02
C LYS A 77 -4.10 7.99 13.38
N THR A 78 -4.21 7.09 12.41
CA THR A 78 -4.07 5.64 12.63
C THR A 78 -2.65 5.19 12.30
N ALA A 79 -2.29 4.02 12.82
CA ALA A 79 -1.02 3.38 12.50
C ALA A 79 -0.87 3.11 11.00
N ILE A 80 -1.93 2.59 10.36
CA ILE A 80 -1.93 2.29 8.94
C ILE A 80 -1.83 3.57 8.08
N GLY A 81 -2.46 4.68 8.50
CA GLY A 81 -2.34 5.95 7.77
C GLY A 81 -0.99 6.65 7.95
N ALA A 82 -0.28 6.38 9.05
CA ALA A 82 1.12 6.79 9.20
C ALA A 82 2.06 5.91 8.38
N PHE A 83 1.77 4.62 8.27
CA PHE A 83 2.56 3.65 7.50
C PHE A 83 2.41 3.84 5.98
N ALA A 84 1.18 4.07 5.51
CA ALA A 84 0.85 4.32 4.11
C ALA A 84 0.10 5.66 3.97
N PRO A 85 0.81 6.80 3.92
CA PRO A 85 0.15 8.10 3.78
C PRO A 85 -0.75 8.20 2.56
N LEU A 86 -1.87 8.90 2.71
CA LEU A 86 -2.87 9.06 1.65
C LEU A 86 -2.42 10.11 0.62
N ARG A 87 -2.47 9.75 -0.65
CA ARG A 87 -2.46 10.68 -1.79
C ARG A 87 -3.74 10.55 -2.59
N ARG A 88 -4.22 11.64 -3.18
CA ARG A 88 -5.39 11.65 -4.06
C ARG A 88 -5.00 11.75 -5.52
N ALA A 89 -5.80 11.16 -6.39
CA ALA A 89 -5.61 11.17 -7.84
C ALA A 89 -6.97 11.22 -8.56
N ASP A 90 -7.05 11.96 -9.67
CA ASP A 90 -8.24 11.91 -10.53
C ASP A 90 -8.20 10.67 -11.43
N LEU A 91 -9.34 9.99 -11.58
CA LEU A 91 -9.51 8.80 -12.42
C LEU A 91 -9.05 9.05 -13.87
N HIS A 92 -9.20 10.27 -14.38
CA HIS A 92 -8.91 10.64 -15.76
C HIS A 92 -7.43 10.97 -16.00
N ASP A 93 -6.65 11.23 -14.94
CA ASP A 93 -5.24 11.64 -15.05
C ASP A 93 -4.27 10.43 -15.02
N GLY A 94 -4.75 9.26 -14.61
CA GLY A 94 -3.93 8.05 -14.50
C GLY A 94 -3.04 8.03 -13.24
N PRO A 95 -1.94 7.24 -13.23
CA PRO A 95 -1.01 7.21 -12.11
C PRO A 95 -0.35 8.57 -11.89
N PRO A 96 -0.37 9.14 -10.67
CA PRO A 96 0.31 10.41 -10.44
C PRO A 96 1.84 10.23 -10.53
N ALA A 97 2.55 11.34 -10.70
CA ALA A 97 3.98 11.34 -11.03
C ALA A 97 4.81 10.45 -10.10
N GLY A 98 5.73 9.68 -10.70
CA GLY A 98 6.63 8.78 -9.97
C GLY A 98 5.99 7.46 -9.54
N THR A 99 4.77 7.14 -9.98
CA THR A 99 4.08 5.89 -9.61
C THR A 99 3.60 5.11 -10.82
N THR A 100 3.40 3.81 -10.66
CA THR A 100 2.95 2.91 -11.73
C THR A 100 1.84 2.02 -11.22
N TYR A 101 0.68 2.09 -11.88
CA TYR A 101 -0.41 1.13 -11.64
C TYR A 101 -0.20 -0.13 -12.47
N ALA A 102 -0.60 -1.27 -11.92
CA ALA A 102 -0.62 -2.55 -12.64
C ALA A 102 -1.59 -2.50 -13.84
N TYR A 103 -2.69 -1.76 -13.69
CA TYR A 103 -3.66 -1.44 -14.73
C TYR A 103 -4.45 -0.17 -14.37
N PRO A 104 -5.08 0.51 -15.35
CA PRO A 104 -5.86 1.72 -15.05
C PRO A 104 -6.98 1.45 -14.04
N ALA A 105 -7.20 2.38 -13.11
CA ALA A 105 -8.40 2.37 -12.28
C ALA A 105 -9.64 2.59 -13.16
N ARG A 106 -10.74 1.89 -12.86
CA ARG A 106 -12.02 1.98 -13.61
C ARG A 106 -13.22 2.35 -12.75
N PHE A 107 -13.06 2.27 -11.43
CA PHE A 107 -14.12 2.51 -10.45
C PHE A 107 -13.64 3.54 -9.42
N THR A 108 -14.58 4.25 -8.80
CA THR A 108 -14.27 5.25 -7.76
C THR A 108 -15.16 5.04 -6.53
N PRO A 109 -14.59 5.10 -5.32
CA PRO A 109 -13.16 5.23 -5.05
C PRO A 109 -12.41 3.93 -5.34
N THR A 110 -11.16 4.01 -5.82
CA THR A 110 -10.22 2.89 -5.82
C THR A 110 -9.02 3.26 -4.95
N PHE A 111 -8.66 2.41 -4.00
CA PHE A 111 -7.52 2.61 -3.11
C PHE A 111 -6.38 1.71 -3.57
N ILE A 112 -5.32 2.31 -4.11
CA ILE A 112 -4.17 1.60 -4.68
C ILE A 112 -3.01 1.72 -3.70
N LEU A 113 -2.55 0.58 -3.19
CA LEU A 113 -1.39 0.52 -2.32
C LEU A 113 -0.12 0.42 -3.18
N LEU A 114 0.80 1.33 -2.96
CA LEU A 114 2.10 1.40 -3.62
C LEU A 114 3.21 1.00 -2.65
N ASP A 115 4.25 0.35 -3.16
CA ASP A 115 5.51 0.17 -2.44
C ASP A 115 6.34 1.45 -2.39
N ASP A 116 7.51 1.38 -1.73
CA ASP A 116 8.46 2.49 -1.59
C ASP A 116 9.06 2.98 -2.92
N ALA A 117 9.05 2.13 -3.96
CA ALA A 117 9.45 2.48 -5.32
C ALA A 117 8.30 3.10 -6.14
N GLY A 118 7.08 3.16 -5.60
CA GLY A 118 5.90 3.70 -6.27
C GLY A 118 5.20 2.71 -7.20
N ALA A 119 5.51 1.42 -7.11
CA ALA A 119 4.84 0.37 -7.87
C ALA A 119 3.61 -0.17 -7.13
N GLU A 120 2.50 -0.38 -7.84
CA GLU A 120 1.32 -0.97 -7.26
C GLU A 120 1.56 -2.42 -6.79
N ILE A 121 1.24 -2.66 -5.53
CA ILE A 121 1.32 -3.97 -4.87
C ILE A 121 -0.05 -4.54 -4.50
N GLY A 122 -1.12 -3.75 -4.64
CA GLY A 122 -2.51 -4.19 -4.64
C GLY A 122 -3.50 -3.03 -4.57
N ARG A 123 -4.79 -3.34 -4.62
CA ARG A 123 -5.85 -2.32 -4.55
C ARG A 123 -7.15 -2.83 -3.91
N ILE A 124 -7.98 -1.89 -3.49
CA ILE A 124 -9.37 -2.09 -3.05
C ILE A 124 -10.27 -1.24 -3.95
N GLU A 125 -11.29 -1.85 -4.54
CA GLU A 125 -12.23 -1.14 -5.42
C GLU A 125 -13.58 -0.95 -4.69
N GLY A 126 -13.99 0.30 -4.54
CA GLY A 126 -15.21 0.70 -3.85
C GLY A 126 -15.04 0.96 -2.36
N TYR A 127 -16.10 1.53 -1.76
CA TYR A 127 -16.19 1.80 -0.33
C TYR A 127 -17.62 1.49 0.16
N PRO A 128 -17.89 0.27 0.66
CA PRO A 128 -19.19 -0.09 1.20
C PRO A 128 -19.42 0.41 2.63
N GLY A 129 -18.35 0.76 3.36
CA GLY A 129 -18.38 1.24 4.73
C GLY A 129 -17.07 1.01 5.48
N GLU A 130 -16.94 1.59 6.67
CA GLU A 130 -15.71 1.56 7.48
C GLU A 130 -15.32 0.16 7.94
N ASP A 131 -16.31 -0.66 8.36
CA ASP A 131 -16.12 -2.04 8.83
C ASP A 131 -15.52 -2.96 7.77
N PHE A 132 -15.58 -2.58 6.50
CA PHE A 132 -14.95 -3.28 5.40
C PHE A 132 -13.60 -2.68 5.04
N PHE A 133 -13.50 -1.35 5.04
CA PHE A 133 -12.30 -0.65 4.59
C PHE A 133 -11.07 -0.98 5.44
N TRP A 134 -11.19 -0.88 6.77
CA TRP A 134 -10.07 -1.09 7.68
C TRP A 134 -9.45 -2.49 7.57
N PRO A 135 -10.19 -3.59 7.76
CA PRO A 135 -9.60 -4.93 7.72
C PRO A 135 -9.06 -5.28 6.33
N LEU A 136 -9.67 -4.78 5.24
CA LEU A 136 -9.16 -5.01 3.89
C LEU A 136 -7.82 -4.32 3.67
N LEU A 137 -7.70 -3.05 4.08
CA LEU A 137 -6.47 -2.29 3.91
C LEU A 137 -5.34 -2.84 4.78
N GLU A 138 -5.62 -3.13 6.06
CA GLU A 138 -4.61 -3.65 6.98
C GLU A 138 -4.09 -5.02 6.53
N ARG A 139 -4.99 -5.92 6.12
CA ARG A 139 -4.60 -7.22 5.56
C ARG A 139 -3.75 -7.05 4.30
N LEU A 140 -4.18 -6.19 3.37
CA LEU A 140 -3.46 -5.94 2.13
C LEU A 140 -2.04 -5.41 2.44
N ALA A 141 -1.92 -4.44 3.32
CA ALA A 141 -0.64 -3.86 3.71
C ALA A 141 0.25 -4.85 4.48
N ALA A 142 -0.32 -5.70 5.33
CA ALA A 142 0.43 -6.73 6.03
C ALA A 142 1.01 -7.76 5.06
N GLU A 143 0.19 -8.26 4.12
CA GLU A 143 0.59 -9.27 3.14
C GLU A 143 1.59 -8.74 2.11
N LYS A 144 1.51 -7.46 1.75
CA LYS A 144 2.24 -6.90 0.60
C LYS A 144 3.38 -5.94 0.96
N ALA A 145 3.25 -5.23 2.07
CA ALA A 145 4.17 -4.17 2.48
C ALA A 145 4.79 -4.40 3.87
N GLY A 146 4.41 -5.48 4.58
CA GLY A 146 4.94 -5.79 5.90
C GLY A 146 4.41 -4.88 7.01
N PHE A 147 3.21 -4.33 6.86
CA PHE A 147 2.52 -3.63 7.94
C PHE A 147 2.25 -4.57 9.12
N ASP A 148 2.69 -4.18 10.31
CA ASP A 148 2.38 -4.87 11.57
C ASP A 148 1.76 -3.87 12.58
N PRO A 149 0.46 -3.99 12.90
CA PRO A 149 -0.21 -3.11 13.85
C PRO A 149 0.31 -3.26 15.28
N GLY A 150 1.05 -4.33 15.61
CA GLY A 150 1.66 -4.55 16.92
C GLY A 150 2.99 -3.84 17.15
N LEU A 151 3.62 -3.30 16.08
CA LEU A 151 4.94 -2.67 16.12
C LEU A 151 4.89 -1.15 16.32
N VAL A 152 3.68 -0.56 16.29
CA VAL A 152 3.43 0.84 16.64
C VAL A 152 3.14 0.97 18.14
N PRO A 153 3.76 1.95 18.85
CA PRO A 153 3.42 2.23 20.23
C PRO A 153 1.93 2.60 20.33
N SER A 154 1.14 1.72 20.93
CA SER A 154 -0.29 1.94 21.15
C SER A 154 -0.49 3.14 22.08
N THR A 155 -0.90 4.28 21.53
CA THR A 155 -1.48 5.39 22.29
C THR A 155 -3.00 5.35 22.13
N GLY A 156 -3.63 4.32 22.69
CA GLY A 156 -5.09 4.24 22.81
C GLY A 156 -5.57 2.92 23.39
N PRO A 157 -6.61 2.90 24.25
CA PRO A 157 -7.13 1.65 24.79
C PRO A 157 -7.82 0.85 23.68
N SER A 158 -7.16 -0.24 23.27
CA SER A 158 -7.80 -1.35 22.58
C SER A 158 -8.79 -2.01 23.54
N THR A 159 -10.01 -1.52 23.58
CA THR A 159 -11.16 -2.27 24.10
C THR A 159 -12.10 -2.56 22.94
N GLY A 160 -11.70 -3.49 22.07
CA GLY A 160 -12.66 -4.32 21.37
C GLY A 160 -13.12 -5.43 22.34
N PRO A 161 -14.40 -5.78 22.43
CA PRO A 161 -14.81 -6.92 23.21
C PRO A 161 -14.21 -8.17 22.58
N GLU A 162 -13.46 -8.90 23.41
CA GLU A 162 -13.06 -10.27 23.20
C GLU A 162 -14.20 -11.06 22.54
N ALA A 163 -13.95 -11.58 21.35
CA ALA A 163 -14.87 -12.47 20.66
C ALA A 163 -15.07 -13.72 21.53
N THR A 164 -16.11 -13.70 22.35
CA THR A 164 -16.66 -14.88 23.02
C THR A 164 -17.07 -15.87 21.92
N PRO A 165 -16.60 -17.13 21.96
CA PRO A 165 -17.14 -18.14 21.07
C PRO A 165 -18.55 -18.47 21.56
N ALA A 166 -19.56 -17.90 20.89
CA ALA A 166 -20.94 -18.29 21.09
C ALA A 166 -21.13 -19.69 20.50
N GLY A 167 -21.07 -20.69 21.39
CA GLY A 167 -21.58 -22.03 21.13
C GLY A 167 -23.04 -21.93 20.67
N HIS A 168 -23.30 -22.32 19.43
CA HIS A 168 -24.65 -22.53 18.94
C HIS A 168 -25.04 -23.98 19.28
N ASP A 169 -25.58 -24.16 20.49
CA ASP A 169 -26.51 -25.25 20.75
C ASP A 169 -27.82 -24.92 20.05
N SER A 170 -28.13 -25.66 18.99
CA SER A 170 -29.40 -25.63 18.26
C SER A 170 -30.32 -26.69 18.84
N PRO A 171 -31.45 -26.37 19.50
CA PRO A 171 -32.52 -27.32 19.63
C PRO A 171 -33.35 -27.32 18.34
N ALA A 172 -33.38 -28.48 17.68
CA ALA A 172 -34.28 -28.74 16.57
C ALA A 172 -35.73 -28.73 17.08
N GLU A 173 -36.48 -27.65 16.80
CA GLU A 173 -37.93 -27.67 16.92
C GLU A 173 -38.51 -28.21 15.60
N THR A 174 -38.87 -29.49 15.62
CA THR A 174 -39.58 -30.17 14.54
C THR A 174 -40.99 -29.58 14.47
N THR A 175 -41.23 -28.68 13.53
CA THR A 175 -42.60 -28.30 13.16
C THR A 175 -43.11 -29.34 12.16
N ALA A 176 -44.02 -30.17 12.65
CA ALA A 176 -44.74 -31.17 11.87
C ALA A 176 -45.45 -30.54 10.68
N LEU A 177 -45.11 -31.01 9.48
CA LEU A 177 -45.83 -30.77 8.24
C LEU A 177 -47.16 -31.53 8.29
N ALA A 178 -48.27 -30.82 8.51
CA ALA A 178 -49.60 -31.39 8.33
C ALA A 178 -49.87 -31.65 6.83
N PRO A 179 -50.40 -32.83 6.44
CA PRO A 179 -50.78 -33.10 5.06
C PRO A 179 -52.04 -32.33 4.65
N ARG A 180 -52.03 -31.76 3.45
CA ARG A 180 -53.22 -31.13 2.83
C ARG A 180 -54.19 -32.21 2.35
N PRO A 181 -55.51 -32.08 2.56
CA PRO A 181 -56.48 -32.94 1.91
C PRO A 181 -56.52 -32.63 0.41
N SER A 182 -56.43 -33.68 -0.39
CA SER A 182 -56.82 -33.73 -1.80
C SER A 182 -58.33 -33.82 -1.90
N GLU A 183 -58.97 -32.88 -2.60
CA GLU A 183 -60.36 -33.02 -3.03
C GLU A 183 -60.49 -32.76 -4.53
N ASP A 184 -61.17 -33.72 -5.17
CA ASP A 184 -61.76 -33.75 -6.51
C ASP A 184 -62.83 -32.66 -6.73
#